data_AF-A0A317Z967-F1
#
_entry.id   AF-A0A317Z967-F1
#
_cell.length_a   1.000
_cell.length_b   1.000
_cell.length_c   1.000
_cell.angle_alpha   90.00
_cell.angle_beta   90.00
_cell.angle_gamma   90.00
#
_symmetry.space_group_name_H-M   'P 1'
#
loop_
_entity.id
_entity.type
_entity.pdbx_description
1 polymer ?
#
loop_
_entity_poly.entity_id
_entity_poly.type
_entity_poly.pdbx_seq_one_letter_code
_entity_poly.pdbx_strand_id
1 'polypeptide(L)'
;ALYDLINEKYQVKMGYASPANSSSKPSTNTGLTVKNTTGFGRINTTNSGLYTTVYDQKGKATNQTNQTLKVTKEATLNGNKFYLMSDAKSNQTLGWVKSNDATYQAAQAEKKVTKTYTVKPGTTVYQVPWG
;
A
#
# COMPACT_ATOMS: atom_id res chain seq x y z
N ALA A 1 -4.78 10.62 -12.38
CA ALA A 1 -4.04 11.77 -12.95
C ALA A 1 -2.52 11.56 -12.95
N LEU A 2 -1.81 11.37 -11.83
CA LEU A 2 -0.35 11.04 -11.86
C LEU A 2 -0.06 9.53 -11.86
N TYR A 3 -0.86 8.75 -11.11
CA TYR A 3 -0.71 7.31 -11.02
C TYR A 3 -0.99 6.60 -12.36
N ASP A 4 -1.96 7.09 -13.13
CA ASP A 4 -2.30 6.54 -14.44
C ASP A 4 -1.17 6.75 -15.44
N LEU A 5 -0.52 7.93 -15.43
CA LEU A 5 0.67 8.22 -16.24
C LEU A 5 1.86 7.32 -15.86
N ILE A 6 2.05 7.06 -14.56
CA ILE A 6 3.07 6.13 -14.10
C ILE A 6 2.73 4.72 -14.60
N ASN A 7 1.49 4.25 -14.39
CA ASN A 7 1.05 2.94 -14.87
C ASN A 7 1.25 2.80 -16.39
N GLU A 8 0.80 3.77 -17.18
CA GLU A 8 0.92 3.76 -18.64
C GLU A 8 2.39 3.75 -19.11
N LYS A 9 3.25 4.61 -18.53
CA LYS A 9 4.69 4.62 -18.85
C LYS A 9 5.39 3.32 -18.48
N TYR A 10 4.97 2.67 -17.39
CA TYR A 10 5.49 1.36 -16.98
C TYR A 10 5.03 0.25 -17.91
N GLN A 11 3.75 0.23 -18.34
CA GLN A 11 3.25 -0.74 -19.31
C GLN A 11 4.01 -0.64 -20.63
N VAL A 12 4.30 0.58 -21.10
CA VAL A 12 5.12 0.79 -22.30
C VAL A 12 6.55 0.29 -22.12
N LYS A 13 7.19 0.59 -20.98
CA LYS A 13 8.56 0.14 -20.70
C LYS A 13 8.68 -1.39 -20.64
N MET A 14 7.67 -2.07 -20.12
CA MET A 14 7.67 -3.52 -19.94
C MET A 14 7.13 -4.28 -21.16
N GLY A 15 6.76 -3.59 -22.24
CA GLY A 15 6.23 -4.20 -23.47
C GLY A 15 4.78 -4.69 -23.36
N TYR A 16 4.05 -4.31 -22.30
CA TYR A 16 2.63 -4.59 -22.14
C TYR A 16 1.74 -3.61 -22.93
N ALA A 17 2.29 -2.49 -23.38
CA ALA A 17 1.63 -1.50 -24.21
C ALA A 17 2.64 -0.85 -25.18
N SER A 18 2.17 -0.28 -26.29
CA SER A 18 3.03 0.42 -27.27
C SER A 18 3.11 1.93 -26.98
N PRO A 19 4.24 2.61 -27.29
CA PRO A 19 4.37 4.06 -27.12
C PRO A 19 3.38 4.82 -28.02
N ALA A 20 2.73 5.85 -27.50
CA ALA A 20 1.62 6.53 -28.18
C ALA A 20 2.10 7.43 -29.34
N ASN A 21 1.88 6.97 -30.58
CA ASN A 21 1.59 7.83 -31.73
C ASN A 21 0.44 7.21 -32.53
N SER A 22 -0.72 7.05 -31.90
CA SER A 22 -1.97 6.62 -32.54
C SER A 22 -3.15 7.01 -31.64
N SER A 23 -4.17 7.65 -32.23
CA SER A 23 -5.44 8.02 -31.60
C SER A 23 -6.31 6.78 -31.33
N SER A 24 -5.82 5.88 -30.48
CA SER A 24 -6.59 4.75 -29.95
C SER A 24 -6.45 4.79 -28.44
N LYS A 25 -7.58 5.02 -27.76
CA LYS A 25 -7.73 4.93 -26.31
C LYS A 25 -6.94 3.72 -25.78
N PRO A 26 -6.01 3.91 -24.83
CA PRO A 26 -5.19 2.82 -24.30
C PRO A 26 -6.08 1.68 -23.83
N SER A 27 -5.79 0.47 -24.31
CA SER A 27 -6.45 -0.74 -23.85
C SER A 27 -6.32 -0.82 -22.33
N THR A 28 -7.46 -0.76 -21.65
CA THR A 28 -7.57 -0.93 -20.20
C THR A 28 -7.05 -2.31 -19.84
N ASN A 29 -5.91 -2.39 -19.16
CA ASN A 29 -5.39 -3.64 -18.61
C ASN A 29 -6.46 -4.27 -17.71
N THR A 30 -7.09 -5.33 -18.18
CA THR A 30 -8.22 -6.01 -17.55
C THR A 30 -7.85 -6.78 -16.26
N GLY A 31 -6.58 -6.80 -15.87
CA GLY A 31 -6.09 -7.60 -14.73
C GLY A 31 -5.77 -6.83 -13.45
N LEU A 32 -5.59 -5.50 -13.50
CA LEU A 32 -5.25 -4.67 -12.32
C LEU A 32 -6.48 -3.90 -11.83
N THR A 33 -6.86 -4.14 -10.58
CA THR A 33 -7.79 -3.28 -9.84
C THR A 33 -7.05 -2.61 -8.70
N VAL A 34 -7.30 -1.32 -8.48
CA VAL A 34 -6.73 -0.57 -7.36
C VAL A 34 -7.85 0.22 -6.69
N LYS A 35 -7.92 0.15 -5.36
CA LYS A 35 -8.84 0.99 -4.59
C LYS A 35 -8.17 1.61 -3.39
N ASN A 36 -8.63 2.81 -3.04
CA ASN A 36 -8.24 3.45 -1.80
C ASN A 36 -8.81 2.66 -0.62
N THR A 37 -8.06 2.61 0.46
CA THR A 37 -8.49 2.01 1.72
C THR A 37 -7.93 2.82 2.89
N THR A 38 -8.44 2.57 4.07
CA THR A 38 -7.91 3.11 5.31
C THR A 38 -7.73 1.94 6.27
N GLY A 39 -6.51 1.72 6.68
CA GLY A 39 -6.17 0.61 7.55
C GLY A 39 -4.73 0.68 8.00
N PHE A 40 -4.36 -0.32 8.78
CA PHE A 40 -3.01 -0.52 9.24
C PHE A 40 -2.55 -1.92 8.86
N GLY A 41 -1.24 -2.09 8.71
CA GLY A 41 -0.65 -3.38 8.43
C GLY A 41 0.69 -3.55 9.11
N ARG A 42 1.08 -4.81 9.33
CA ARG A 42 2.43 -5.19 9.79
C ARG A 42 3.00 -6.20 8.82
N ILE A 43 4.17 -5.90 8.25
CA ILE A 43 4.88 -6.80 7.35
C ILE A 43 5.48 -7.94 8.18
N ASN A 44 5.25 -9.17 7.74
CA ASN A 44 5.78 -10.38 8.37
C ASN A 44 7.31 -10.40 8.32
N THR A 45 7.96 -11.02 9.30
CA THR A 45 9.43 -11.15 9.31
C THR A 45 9.95 -11.86 8.07
N THR A 46 9.27 -12.93 7.64
CA THR A 46 9.51 -13.57 6.35
C THR A 46 8.53 -12.98 5.32
N ASN A 47 9.06 -12.33 4.29
CA ASN A 47 8.27 -11.66 3.26
C ASN A 47 9.03 -11.60 1.93
N SER A 48 8.31 -11.29 0.85
CA SER A 48 8.86 -11.12 -0.50
C SER A 48 9.47 -9.73 -0.76
N GLY A 49 9.57 -8.87 0.26
CA GLY A 49 10.03 -7.49 0.16
C GLY A 49 8.95 -6.49 -0.27
N LEU A 50 9.39 -5.23 -0.44
CA LEU A 50 8.59 -4.12 -0.93
C LEU A 50 8.77 -3.93 -2.43
N TYR A 51 7.67 -3.96 -3.15
CA TYR A 51 7.59 -3.75 -4.59
C TYR A 51 7.38 -2.25 -4.87
N THR A 52 8.11 -1.68 -5.83
CA THR A 52 7.91 -0.28 -6.22
C THR A 52 6.57 -0.15 -6.94
N THR A 53 6.26 -1.13 -7.78
CA THR A 53 4.97 -1.30 -8.45
C THR A 53 4.48 -2.74 -8.30
N VAL A 54 3.17 -2.97 -8.39
CA VAL A 54 2.59 -4.32 -8.34
C VAL A 54 2.99 -5.22 -9.53
N TYR A 55 3.60 -4.66 -10.58
CA TYR A 55 4.14 -5.41 -11.71
C TYR A 55 5.60 -5.84 -11.52
N ASP A 56 6.28 -5.33 -10.49
CA ASP A 56 7.67 -5.68 -10.25
C ASP A 56 7.75 -7.19 -9.97
N GLN A 57 8.67 -7.88 -10.65
CA GLN A 57 8.82 -9.34 -10.49
C GLN A 57 9.32 -9.73 -9.10
N LYS A 58 10.07 -8.84 -8.44
CA LYS A 58 10.68 -9.06 -7.12
C LYS A 58 10.58 -7.80 -6.26
N GLY A 59 10.27 -8.00 -4.99
CA GLY A 59 10.34 -6.95 -3.99
C GLY A 59 11.78 -6.69 -3.54
N LYS A 60 12.03 -5.47 -3.06
CA LYS A 60 13.26 -5.09 -2.39
C LYS A 60 13.19 -5.47 -0.92
N ALA A 61 14.26 -6.04 -0.38
CA ALA A 61 14.35 -6.36 1.04
C ALA A 61 14.06 -5.11 1.88
N THR A 62 13.35 -5.30 2.99
CA THR A 62 12.94 -4.21 3.88
C THR A 62 13.17 -4.61 5.33
N ASN A 63 13.56 -3.64 6.15
CA ASN A 63 13.62 -3.77 7.61
C ASN A 63 12.34 -3.25 8.29
N GLN A 64 11.35 -2.77 7.53
CA GLN A 64 10.09 -2.22 8.04
C GLN A 64 9.11 -3.34 8.47
N THR A 65 9.62 -4.31 9.20
CA THR A 65 8.87 -5.44 9.78
C THR A 65 8.62 -5.17 11.26
N ASN A 66 7.67 -5.90 11.87
CA ASN A 66 7.36 -5.79 13.31
C ASN A 66 6.94 -4.37 13.78
N GLN A 67 6.50 -3.51 12.88
CA GLN A 67 5.98 -2.18 13.17
C GLN A 67 4.67 -1.94 12.45
N THR A 68 3.83 -1.10 13.02
CA THR A 68 2.54 -0.73 12.43
C THR A 68 2.72 0.33 11.36
N LEU A 69 2.29 0.00 10.15
CA LEU A 69 2.33 0.84 8.96
C LEU A 69 0.91 1.21 8.55
N LYS A 70 0.76 2.33 7.84
CA LYS A 70 -0.51 2.71 7.22
C LYS A 70 -0.69 1.94 5.91
N VAL A 71 -1.91 1.48 5.67
CA VAL A 71 -2.35 0.93 4.38
C VAL A 71 -3.31 1.91 3.75
N THR A 72 -2.89 2.47 2.61
CA THR A 72 -3.63 3.55 1.94
C THR A 72 -4.33 3.09 0.67
N LYS A 73 -3.84 2.01 0.06
CA LYS A 73 -4.45 1.37 -1.11
C LYS A 73 -4.33 -0.13 -1.02
N GLU A 74 -5.27 -0.82 -1.66
CA GLU A 74 -5.13 -2.22 -2.02
C GLU A 74 -5.25 -2.40 -3.53
N ALA A 75 -4.50 -3.36 -4.05
CA ALA A 75 -4.46 -3.68 -5.45
C ALA A 75 -4.64 -5.19 -5.66
N THR A 76 -5.28 -5.59 -6.75
CA THR A 76 -5.32 -6.99 -7.21
C THR A 76 -4.82 -7.04 -8.63
N LEU A 77 -3.74 -7.77 -8.88
CA LEU A 77 -3.18 -8.03 -10.22
C LEU A 77 -3.18 -9.53 -10.48
N ASN A 78 -3.94 -9.98 -11.48
CA ASN A 78 -4.01 -11.40 -11.88
C ASN A 78 -4.31 -12.33 -10.67
N GLY A 79 -5.23 -11.92 -9.80
CA GLY A 79 -5.59 -12.65 -8.57
C GLY A 79 -4.67 -12.44 -7.37
N ASN A 80 -3.49 -11.84 -7.56
CA ASN A 80 -2.58 -11.51 -6.45
C ASN A 80 -2.98 -10.19 -5.80
N LYS A 81 -3.24 -10.21 -4.49
CA LYS A 81 -3.59 -9.02 -3.72
C LYS A 81 -2.37 -8.38 -3.05
N PHE A 82 -2.29 -7.06 -3.09
CA PHE A 82 -1.23 -6.24 -2.53
C PHE A 82 -1.77 -5.08 -1.69
N TYR A 83 -0.96 -4.59 -0.77
CA TYR A 83 -1.22 -3.42 0.06
C TYR A 83 -0.13 -2.37 -0.13
N LEU A 84 -0.51 -1.11 -0.35
CA LEU A 84 0.42 0.01 -0.38
C LEU A 84 0.70 0.47 1.06
N MET A 85 1.93 0.23 1.51
CA MET A 85 2.40 0.53 2.85
C MET A 85 3.06 1.91 2.90
N SER A 86 2.74 2.67 3.94
CA SER A 86 3.35 3.95 4.27
C SER A 86 3.76 3.98 5.73
N ASP A 87 4.84 4.68 6.05
CA ASP A 87 5.21 4.96 7.43
C ASP A 87 4.08 5.72 8.14
N ALA A 88 3.72 5.28 9.34
CA ALA A 88 2.54 5.78 10.02
C ALA A 88 2.70 7.18 10.61
N LYS A 89 3.94 7.67 10.79
CA LYS A 89 4.23 8.98 11.40
C LYS A 89 4.47 10.04 10.33
N SER A 90 5.36 9.75 9.38
CA SER A 90 5.77 10.65 8.30
C SER A 90 4.86 10.60 7.08
N ASN A 91 4.01 9.57 6.96
CA ASN A 91 3.24 9.24 5.76
C ASN A 91 4.10 8.97 4.52
N GLN A 92 5.41 8.74 4.69
CA GLN A 92 6.29 8.36 3.59
C GLN A 92 5.80 7.04 2.99
N THR A 93 5.59 7.01 1.68
CA THR A 93 5.23 5.77 0.98
C THR A 93 6.45 4.86 0.89
N LEU A 94 6.31 3.62 1.37
CA LEU A 94 7.39 2.63 1.41
C LEU A 94 7.36 1.71 0.19
N GLY A 95 6.17 1.25 -0.19
CA GLY A 95 5.98 0.37 -1.34
C GLY A 95 4.81 -0.59 -1.18
N TRP A 96 4.60 -1.43 -2.19
CA TRP A 96 3.59 -2.47 -2.17
C TRP A 96 4.14 -3.73 -1.51
N VAL A 97 3.34 -4.39 -0.69
CA VAL A 97 3.63 -5.72 -0.15
C VAL A 97 2.54 -6.69 -0.57
N LYS A 98 2.87 -7.96 -0.77
CA LYS A 98 1.85 -8.99 -0.98
C LYS A 98 0.98 -9.10 0.27
N SER A 99 -0.32 -9.27 0.09
CA SER A 99 -1.26 -9.42 1.20
C SER A 99 -0.94 -10.62 2.11
N ASN A 100 -0.43 -11.72 1.55
CA ASN A 100 -0.02 -12.89 2.35
C ASN A 100 1.27 -12.64 3.17
N ASP A 101 2.02 -11.59 2.85
CA ASP A 101 3.27 -11.21 3.54
C ASP A 101 3.03 -10.14 4.61
N ALA A 102 1.77 -9.79 4.89
CA ALA A 102 1.42 -8.79 5.89
C ALA A 102 0.09 -9.11 6.57
N THR A 103 -0.01 -8.77 7.85
CA THR A 103 -1.30 -8.68 8.52
C THR A 103 -1.96 -7.34 8.20
N TYR A 104 -3.28 -7.33 8.03
CA TYR A 104 -4.06 -6.14 7.71
C TYR A 104 -5.20 -5.97 8.73
N GLN A 105 -5.39 -4.74 9.18
CA GLN A 105 -6.51 -4.32 10.01
C GLN A 105 -7.19 -3.12 9.37
N ALA A 106 -8.48 -3.25 9.10
CA ALA A 106 -9.29 -2.14 8.62
C ALA A 106 -9.40 -1.06 9.69
N ALA A 107 -9.35 0.20 9.28
CA ALA A 107 -9.53 1.34 10.18
C ALA A 107 -10.62 2.26 9.66
N GLN A 108 -11.08 3.16 10.52
CA GLN A 108 -11.97 4.25 10.14
C GLN A 108 -11.16 5.53 9.93
N ALA A 109 -11.74 6.45 9.15
CA ALA A 109 -11.18 7.79 9.02
C ALA A 109 -11.05 8.45 10.40
N GLU A 110 -9.94 9.14 10.61
CA GLU A 110 -9.66 9.87 11.84
C GLU A 110 -10.73 10.95 12.06
N LYS A 111 -11.20 11.06 13.31
CA LYS A 111 -12.19 12.06 13.72
C LYS A 111 -11.60 12.85 14.87
N LYS A 112 -11.72 14.18 14.79
CA LYS A 112 -11.36 15.07 15.90
C LYS A 112 -12.37 14.87 17.03
N VAL A 113 -11.87 14.58 18.24
CA VAL A 113 -12.69 14.43 19.44
C VAL A 113 -12.10 15.30 20.54
N THR A 114 -12.95 16.05 21.24
CA THR A 114 -12.58 16.82 22.44
C THR A 114 -13.35 16.24 23.62
N LYS A 115 -12.68 15.43 24.45
CA LYS A 115 -13.31 14.77 25.61
C LYS A 115 -12.25 14.41 26.65
N THR A 116 -12.63 14.46 27.92
CA THR A 116 -11.79 14.05 29.06
C THR A 116 -11.98 12.57 29.36
N TYR A 117 -10.89 11.86 29.61
CA TYR A 117 -10.88 10.43 29.96
C TYR A 117 -9.98 10.20 31.18
N THR A 118 -10.34 9.24 32.02
CA THR A 118 -9.48 8.76 33.11
C THR A 118 -8.67 7.56 32.61
N VAL A 119 -7.35 7.62 32.74
CA VAL A 119 -6.44 6.54 32.35
C VAL A 119 -5.88 5.89 33.61
N LYS A 120 -5.88 4.55 33.66
CA LYS A 120 -5.34 3.81 34.81
C LYS A 120 -3.81 3.96 34.85
N PRO A 121 -3.20 4.09 36.04
CA PRO A 121 -1.74 4.03 36.19
C PRO A 121 -1.16 2.77 35.53
N GLY A 122 -0.02 2.91 34.85
CA GLY A 122 0.63 1.80 34.12
C GLY A 122 0.11 1.53 32.71
N THR A 123 -0.86 2.29 32.21
CA THR A 123 -1.35 2.15 30.82
C THR A 123 -0.28 2.62 29.81
N THR A 124 0.04 1.78 28.83
CA THR A 124 0.93 2.16 27.70
C THR A 124 0.16 2.95 26.64
N VAL A 125 0.77 4.03 26.16
CA VAL A 125 0.25 4.84 25.05
C VAL A 125 1.17 4.70 23.85
N TYR A 126 0.55 4.49 22.68
CA TYR A 126 1.27 4.34 21.42
C TYR A 126 1.08 5.58 20.56
N GLN A 127 2.12 5.93 19.79
CA GLN A 127 2.05 7.04 18.83
C GLN A 127 1.25 6.68 17.56
N VAL A 128 1.12 5.38 17.28
CA VAL A 128 0.43 4.85 16.09
C VAL A 128 -0.70 3.96 16.56
N PRO A 129 -1.93 4.10 16.01
CA PRO A 129 -3.02 3.18 16.30
C PRO A 129 -2.63 1.74 15.97
N TRP A 130 -3.02 0.78 16.82
CA TRP A 130 -2.59 -0.62 16.69
C TRP A 130 -1.06 -0.78 16.75
N GLY A 131 -0.36 0.11 17.46
CA GLY A 131 1.09 0.06 17.74
C GLY A 131 1.52 -1.09 18.62
#